data_AF-A0A0F9NG52-F1
#
_entry.id   AF-A0A0F9NG52-F1
#
_cell.length_a   1.000
_cell.length_b   1.000
_cell.length_c   1.000
_cell.angle_alpha   90.00
_cell.angle_beta   90.00
_cell.angle_gamma   90.00
#
_symmetry.space_group_name_H-M   'P 1'
#
loop_
_entity.id
_entity.type
_entity.pdbx_description
1 polymer ?
#
loop_
_entity_poly.entity_id
_entity_poly.type
_entity_poly.pdbx_seq_one_letter_code
_entity_poly.pdbx_strand_id
1 'polypeptide(L)'
;MLSDNYVSAQRKKAEDTQSAESGRGAGNAFIMKRSYINKVSKKTGERNQRWKVIVLERIETLVDMFGYIVCEYCGGYGNLTEDDFNQVWGHHIDWDRNNCVPENCMIAHNRCNTDIHDNNEHPQQFHGTKEG
;
A
#
# COMPACT_ATOMS: atom_id res chain seq x y z
N MET A 1 15.32 -12.01 -2.42
CA MET A 1 14.35 -12.49 -3.43
C MET A 1 13.07 -12.88 -2.71
N LEU A 2 12.03 -12.04 -2.77
CA LEU A 2 10.69 -12.45 -2.35
C LEU A 2 10.18 -13.41 -3.43
N SER A 3 9.82 -14.64 -3.07
CA SER A 3 9.34 -15.62 -4.04
C SER A 3 7.97 -15.24 -4.56
N ASP A 4 7.67 -15.57 -5.83
CA ASP A 4 6.38 -15.35 -6.52
C ASP A 4 5.14 -15.83 -5.72
N ASN A 5 5.38 -16.73 -4.76
CA ASN A 5 4.38 -17.24 -3.82
C ASN A 5 3.89 -16.19 -2.81
N TYR A 6 4.70 -15.20 -2.44
CA TYR A 6 4.32 -14.22 -1.42
C TYR A 6 3.29 -13.22 -1.93
N VAL A 7 3.54 -12.68 -3.11
CA VAL A 7 2.67 -11.71 -3.79
C VAL A 7 1.31 -12.36 -4.09
N SER A 8 1.34 -13.57 -4.66
CA SER A 8 0.14 -14.39 -4.90
C SER A 8 -0.65 -14.68 -3.61
N ALA A 9 0.03 -14.91 -2.49
CA ALA A 9 -0.62 -15.15 -1.19
C ALA A 9 -1.28 -13.88 -0.61
N GLN A 10 -0.71 -12.69 -0.83
CA GLN A 10 -1.31 -11.43 -0.40
C GLN A 10 -2.54 -11.07 -1.24
N ARG A 11 -2.50 -11.33 -2.55
CA ARG A 11 -3.65 -11.17 -3.45
C ARG A 11 -4.84 -12.03 -3.02
N LYS A 12 -4.60 -13.31 -2.74
CA LYS A 12 -5.66 -14.23 -2.27
C LYS A 12 -6.29 -13.78 -0.95
N LYS A 13 -5.50 -13.29 0.02
CA LYS A 13 -6.03 -12.73 1.27
C LYS A 13 -6.89 -11.48 1.05
N ALA A 14 -6.53 -10.65 0.08
CA ALA A 14 -7.29 -9.47 -0.29
C ALA A 14 -8.64 -9.83 -0.94
N GLU A 15 -8.68 -10.87 -1.78
CA GLU A 15 -9.88 -11.40 -2.44
C GLU A 15 -10.81 -12.14 -1.46
N ASP A 16 -10.27 -12.96 -0.55
CA ASP A 16 -11.06 -13.68 0.46
C ASP A 16 -11.79 -12.74 1.44
N THR A 17 -11.23 -11.56 1.69
CA THR A 17 -11.86 -10.51 2.51
C THR A 17 -13.12 -9.94 1.84
N GLN A 18 -13.21 -9.92 0.51
CA GLN A 18 -14.43 -9.49 -0.21
C GLN A 18 -15.61 -10.46 -0.01
N SER A 19 -15.35 -11.74 0.23
CA SER A 19 -16.40 -12.76 0.37
C SER A 19 -17.01 -12.81 1.78
N ALA A 20 -16.23 -12.47 2.82
CA ALA A 20 -16.62 -12.62 4.22
C ALA A 20 -17.62 -11.56 4.73
N GLU A 21 -17.76 -10.40 4.06
CA GLU A 21 -18.65 -9.32 4.52
C GLU A 21 -20.13 -9.50 4.11
N SER A 22 -20.46 -10.58 3.40
CA SER A 22 -21.82 -10.84 2.91
C SER A 22 -22.73 -11.64 3.85
N GLY A 23 -22.21 -12.14 4.98
CA GLY A 23 -23.02 -12.99 5.87
C GLY A 23 -22.57 -13.02 7.31
N ARG A 24 -23.36 -12.40 8.20
CA ARG A 24 -23.93 -13.02 9.42
C ARG A 24 -24.60 -11.96 10.30
N GLY A 25 -25.88 -12.20 10.59
CA GLY A 25 -26.64 -11.50 11.60
C GLY A 25 -26.42 -12.02 13.02
N ALA A 26 -26.95 -11.22 13.97
CA ALA A 26 -27.39 -11.51 15.33
C ALA A 26 -26.50 -12.35 16.28
N GLY A 27 -26.10 -11.75 17.41
CA GLY A 27 -25.82 -12.53 18.63
C GLY A 27 -24.82 -11.94 19.63
N ASN A 28 -25.37 -11.46 20.75
CA ASN A 28 -24.81 -11.28 22.10
C ASN A 28 -23.75 -10.20 22.42
N ALA A 29 -24.21 -9.30 23.27
CA ALA A 29 -23.47 -8.25 23.96
C ALA A 29 -22.64 -8.82 25.12
N PHE A 30 -21.38 -8.43 25.19
CA PHE A 30 -20.64 -8.32 26.44
C PHE A 30 -19.94 -6.95 26.46
N ILE A 31 -20.37 -6.11 27.40
CA ILE A 31 -19.91 -4.73 27.55
C ILE A 31 -18.51 -4.76 28.18
N MET A 32 -17.47 -4.61 27.36
CA MET A 32 -16.24 -3.96 27.79
C MET A 32 -16.28 -2.54 27.26
N LYS A 33 -15.93 -1.56 28.10
CA LYS A 33 -15.68 -0.15 27.73
C LYS A 33 -14.72 -0.10 26.54
N ARG A 34 -15.27 -0.14 25.32
CA ARG A 34 -14.53 -0.03 24.07
C ARG A 34 -14.35 1.46 23.82
N SER A 35 -13.11 1.94 23.99
CA SER A 35 -12.60 3.07 23.21
C SER A 35 -13.22 2.99 21.82
N TYR A 36 -13.89 4.04 21.36
CA TYR A 36 -14.59 4.12 20.09
C TYR A 36 -13.72 3.58 18.93
N ILE A 37 -13.77 2.28 18.67
CA ILE A 37 -13.31 1.68 17.42
C ILE A 37 -14.40 2.09 16.43
N ASN A 38 -14.30 3.33 15.96
CA ASN A 38 -15.21 3.85 14.96
C ASN A 38 -15.13 2.90 13.77
N LYS A 39 -16.24 2.21 13.50
CA LYS A 39 -16.37 1.34 12.33
C LYS A 39 -16.05 2.21 11.11
N VAL A 40 -14.97 1.87 10.40
CA VAL A 40 -14.61 2.55 9.15
C VAL A 40 -15.81 2.47 8.21
N SER A 41 -16.18 3.58 7.58
CA SER A 41 -17.31 3.57 6.66
C SER A 41 -17.04 2.61 5.50
N LYS A 42 -18.08 1.99 4.94
CA LYS A 42 -17.93 1.06 3.80
C LYS A 42 -17.13 1.69 2.65
N LYS A 43 -17.45 2.96 2.32
CA LYS A 43 -16.75 3.75 1.30
C LYS A 43 -15.25 3.90 1.60
N THR A 44 -14.90 4.21 2.85
CA THR A 44 -13.50 4.31 3.26
C THR A 44 -12.81 2.95 3.24
N GLY A 45 -13.51 1.87 3.59
CA GLY A 45 -13.00 0.50 3.50
C GLY A 45 -12.68 0.09 2.06
N GLU A 46 -13.63 0.26 1.14
CA GLU A 46 -13.46 -0.01 -0.29
C GLU A 46 -12.29 0.79 -0.88
N ARG A 47 -12.19 2.09 -0.54
CA ARG A 47 -11.08 2.94 -0.97
C ARG A 47 -9.72 2.43 -0.45
N ASN A 48 -9.63 2.14 0.84
CA ASN A 48 -8.38 1.64 1.44
C ASN A 48 -7.98 0.29 0.82
N GLN A 49 -8.94 -0.56 0.47
CA GLN A 49 -8.68 -1.82 -0.20
C GLN A 49 -8.18 -1.60 -1.63
N ARG A 50 -8.81 -0.70 -2.39
CA ARG A 50 -8.36 -0.32 -3.74
C ARG A 50 -6.94 0.23 -3.70
N TRP A 51 -6.63 1.08 -2.73
CA TRP A 51 -5.27 1.61 -2.56
C TRP A 51 -4.25 0.48 -2.35
N LYS A 52 -4.54 -0.48 -1.46
CA LYS A 52 -3.65 -1.63 -1.24
C LYS A 52 -3.36 -2.42 -2.51
N VAL A 53 -4.37 -2.63 -3.35
CA VAL A 53 -4.19 -3.33 -4.65
C VAL A 53 -3.23 -2.56 -5.53
N ILE A 54 -3.45 -1.25 -5.70
CA ILE A 54 -2.58 -0.38 -6.50
C ILE A 54 -1.12 -0.39 -6.00
N VAL A 55 -0.93 -0.33 -4.68
CA VAL A 55 0.41 -0.40 -4.06
C VAL A 55 1.12 -1.71 -4.40
N LEU A 56 0.40 -2.84 -4.32
CA LEU A 56 0.97 -4.14 -4.64
C LEU A 56 1.31 -4.26 -6.13
N GLU A 57 0.43 -3.83 -7.03
CA GLU A 57 0.67 -3.81 -8.48
C GLU A 57 1.90 -2.95 -8.84
N ARG A 58 2.08 -1.81 -8.16
CA ARG A 58 3.27 -0.97 -8.36
C ARG A 58 4.53 -1.65 -7.85
N ILE A 59 4.49 -2.30 -6.68
CA ILE A 59 5.61 -3.07 -6.16
C ILE A 59 5.99 -4.20 -7.13
N GLU A 60 5.01 -4.94 -7.64
CA GLU A 60 5.21 -6.00 -8.65
C GLU A 60 5.94 -5.42 -9.87
N THR A 61 5.47 -4.28 -10.41
CA THR A 61 6.11 -3.60 -11.54
C THR A 61 7.57 -3.25 -11.26
N LEU A 62 7.87 -2.74 -10.05
CA LEU A 62 9.25 -2.38 -9.68
C LEU A 62 10.13 -3.63 -9.53
N VAL A 63 9.61 -4.72 -8.97
CA VAL A 63 10.32 -5.99 -8.88
C VAL A 63 10.60 -6.56 -10.27
N ASP A 64 9.64 -6.48 -11.18
CA ASP A 64 9.81 -6.92 -12.58
C ASP A 64 10.85 -6.08 -13.33
N MET A 65 10.94 -4.78 -13.02
CA MET A 65 11.91 -3.87 -13.63
C MET A 65 13.32 -4.01 -13.08
N PHE A 66 13.47 -4.13 -11.75
CA PHE A 66 14.77 -4.03 -11.07
C PHE A 66 15.24 -5.34 -10.43
N GLY A 67 14.39 -6.36 -10.33
CA GLY A 67 14.66 -7.62 -9.62
C GLY A 67 14.54 -7.52 -8.09
N TYR A 68 14.22 -6.34 -7.55
CA TYR A 68 14.02 -6.07 -6.14
C TYR A 68 13.08 -4.88 -5.93
N ILE A 69 12.59 -4.71 -4.71
CA ILE A 69 11.72 -3.57 -4.37
C ILE A 69 12.59 -2.34 -4.16
N VAL A 70 12.29 -1.27 -4.88
CA VAL A 70 13.04 -0.01 -4.82
C VAL A 70 12.15 1.11 -4.29
N CYS A 71 12.74 2.03 -3.53
CA CYS A 71 12.14 3.33 -3.25
C CYS A 71 12.30 4.22 -4.49
N GLU A 72 11.19 4.64 -5.08
CA GLU A 72 11.17 5.45 -6.30
C GLU A 72 11.69 6.88 -6.07
N TYR A 73 11.72 7.35 -4.83
CA TYR A 73 12.25 8.67 -4.47
C TYR A 73 13.78 8.70 -4.39
N CYS A 74 14.38 7.79 -3.62
CA CYS A 74 15.85 7.78 -3.40
C CYS A 74 16.60 6.71 -4.19
N GLY A 75 15.90 5.82 -4.90
CA GLY A 75 16.50 4.68 -5.63
C GLY A 75 17.02 3.56 -4.72
N GLY A 76 16.90 3.69 -3.40
CA GLY A 76 17.40 2.71 -2.43
C GLY A 76 16.55 1.45 -2.37
N TYR A 77 17.15 0.35 -1.88
CA TYR A 77 16.44 -0.90 -1.62
C TYR A 77 15.33 -0.71 -0.58
N GLY A 78 14.16 -1.31 -0.82
CA GLY A 78 13.01 -1.31 0.07
C GLY A 78 12.65 -2.70 0.60
N ASN A 79 12.05 -2.76 1.79
CA ASN A 79 11.48 -3.98 2.35
C ASN A 79 9.98 -3.79 2.68
N LEU A 80 9.22 -4.88 2.78
CA LEU A 80 7.78 -4.86 3.10
C LEU A 80 7.44 -5.39 4.50
N THR A 81 8.41 -6.03 5.14
CA THR A 81 8.17 -6.89 6.31
C THR A 81 8.73 -6.31 7.60
N GLU A 82 9.75 -5.46 7.49
CA GLU A 82 10.37 -4.85 8.65
C GLU A 82 9.69 -3.50 8.89
N ASP A 83 9.47 -3.17 10.16
CA ASP A 83 8.99 -1.84 10.56
C ASP A 83 10.22 -0.96 10.82
N ASP A 84 10.96 -0.67 9.75
CA ASP A 84 12.21 0.09 9.78
C ASP A 84 12.18 1.29 8.82
N PHE A 85 13.28 2.04 8.78
CA PHE A 85 13.40 3.21 7.89
C PHE A 85 13.38 2.86 6.40
N ASN A 86 13.70 1.61 6.03
CA ASN A 86 13.70 1.13 4.65
C ASN A 86 12.40 0.42 4.29
N GLN A 87 11.43 0.37 5.21
CA GLN A 87 10.09 -0.08 4.90
C GLN A 87 9.50 0.83 3.84
N VAL A 88 9.03 0.23 2.75
CA VAL A 88 8.38 0.95 1.65
C VAL A 88 6.87 0.75 1.67
N TRP A 89 6.16 1.83 1.33
CA TRP A 89 4.73 1.78 1.11
C TRP A 89 4.32 2.76 0.00
N GLY A 90 3.07 2.65 -0.44
CA GLY A 90 2.50 3.56 -1.43
C GLY A 90 2.24 4.95 -0.88
N HIS A 91 2.65 5.95 -1.66
CA HIS A 91 2.42 7.37 -1.46
C HIS A 91 1.61 7.96 -2.63
N HIS A 92 0.70 8.89 -2.33
CA HIS A 92 -0.09 9.60 -3.33
C HIS A 92 0.72 10.79 -3.84
N ILE A 93 1.03 10.84 -5.14
CA ILE A 93 1.88 11.89 -5.73
C ILE A 93 1.23 13.28 -5.64
N ASP A 94 -0.08 13.36 -5.91
CA ASP A 94 -0.87 14.59 -5.82
C ASP A 94 -1.36 14.92 -4.40
N TRP A 95 -1.01 14.08 -3.44
CA TRP A 95 -1.44 14.13 -2.03
C TRP A 95 -2.95 13.98 -1.78
N ASP A 96 -3.77 13.81 -2.82
CA ASP A 96 -5.19 13.52 -2.69
C ASP A 96 -5.38 12.04 -2.40
N ARG A 97 -5.65 11.74 -1.12
CA ARG A 97 -5.97 10.39 -0.63
C ARG A 97 -7.23 9.77 -1.25
N ASN A 98 -8.00 10.52 -2.03
CA ASN A 98 -9.15 10.01 -2.78
C ASN A 98 -8.80 9.64 -4.22
N ASN A 99 -7.67 10.10 -4.75
CA ASN A 99 -7.22 9.78 -6.09
C ASN A 99 -6.46 8.45 -6.11
N CYS A 100 -7.21 7.34 -6.04
CA CYS A 100 -6.67 5.98 -6.10
C CYS A 100 -6.59 5.47 -7.55
N VAL A 101 -5.73 6.10 -8.36
CA VAL A 101 -5.35 5.62 -9.70
C VAL A 101 -3.89 5.11 -9.68
N PRO A 102 -3.55 4.08 -10.48
CA PRO A 102 -2.20 3.54 -10.51
C PRO A 102 -1.10 4.58 -10.74
N GLU A 103 -1.35 5.56 -11.60
CA GLU A 103 -0.41 6.62 -11.98
C GLU A 103 -0.12 7.60 -10.84
N ASN A 104 -1.00 7.65 -9.84
CA ASN A 104 -0.84 8.49 -8.65
C ASN A 104 -0.16 7.75 -7.49
N CYS A 105 0.39 6.56 -7.72
CA CYS A 105 1.03 5.75 -6.69
C CYS A 105 2.53 5.66 -6.89
N MET A 106 3.32 6.22 -5.98
CA MET A 106 4.77 5.93 -5.91
C MET A 106 5.07 5.05 -4.70
N ILE A 107 6.09 4.20 -4.80
CA ILE A 107 6.61 3.42 -3.67
C ILE A 107 7.78 4.17 -3.03
N ALA A 108 7.65 4.53 -1.76
CA ALA A 108 8.67 5.29 -1.04
C ALA A 108 8.94 4.73 0.36
N HIS A 109 10.17 4.92 0.84
CA HIS A 109 10.53 4.64 2.22
C HIS A 109 9.71 5.51 3.19
N ASN A 110 9.47 5.02 4.41
CA ASN A 110 8.84 5.81 5.47
C ASN A 110 9.56 7.15 5.70
N ARG A 111 10.90 7.17 5.73
CA ARG A 111 11.69 8.41 5.85
C ARG A 111 11.51 9.36 4.66
N CYS A 112 11.48 8.81 3.44
CA CYS A 112 11.35 9.61 2.23
C CYS A 112 9.94 10.21 2.14
N ASN A 113 8.92 9.50 2.63
CA ASN A 113 7.58 10.07 2.77
C ASN A 113 7.56 11.27 3.70
N THR A 114 8.28 11.21 4.82
CA THR A 114 8.43 12.37 5.72
C THR A 114 9.09 13.53 4.99
N ASP A 115 10.22 13.29 4.30
CA ASP A 115 10.94 14.33 3.56
C ASP A 115 10.07 14.98 2.45
N ILE A 116 9.31 14.18 1.69
CA ILE A 116 8.39 14.67 0.65
C ILE A 116 7.33 15.60 1.25
N HIS A 117 6.75 15.20 2.38
CA HIS A 117 5.71 15.98 3.06
C HIS A 117 6.28 17.26 3.68
N ASP A 118 7.43 17.18 4.34
CA ASP A 118 8.06 18.32 5.01
C ASP A 118 8.56 19.37 4.01
N ASN A 119 9.02 18.95 2.82
CA ASN A 119 9.53 19.84 1.77
C ASN A 119 8.48 20.23 0.71
N ASN A 120 7.25 19.75 0.84
CA ASN A 120 6.18 19.98 -0.13
C ASN A 120 6.55 19.60 -1.57
N GLU A 121 7.16 18.42 -1.72
CA GLU A 121 7.58 17.91 -3.01
C GLU A 121 6.45 17.14 -3.71
N HIS A 122 6.39 17.26 -5.03
CA HIS A 122 5.48 16.51 -5.91
C HIS A 122 6.31 15.55 -6.78
N PRO A 123 6.84 14.47 -6.18
CA PRO A 123 7.66 13.50 -6.88
C PRO A 123 6.88 12.80 -7.99
N GLN A 124 7.59 12.28 -8.99
CA GLN A 124 7.00 11.48 -10.06
C GLN A 124 7.32 10.00 -9.85
N GLN A 125 6.52 9.13 -10.47
CA GLN A 125 6.86 7.72 -10.56
C GLN A 125 8.20 7.54 -11.25
N PHE A 126 9.01 6.62 -10.73
CA PHE A 126 10.22 6.21 -11.40
C PHE A 126 9.86 5.30 -12.57
N HIS A 127 10.00 5.81 -13.79
CA HIS A 127 9.68 5.03 -14.99
C HIS A 127 10.85 4.20 -15.51
N GLY A 128 12.04 4.29 -14.88
CA GLY A 128 13.24 3.52 -15.19
C GLY A 128 13.56 3.42 -16.69
N THR A 129 14.51 4.21 -17.19
CA THR A 129 15.09 3.89 -18.49
C THR A 129 15.88 2.58 -18.35
N LYS A 130 15.44 1.52 -19.04
CA LYS A 130 16.28 0.34 -19.31
C LYS A 130 17.46 0.77 -20.18
N GLU A 131 18.43 1.47 -19.62
CA GLU A 131 19.75 1.55 -20.24
C GLU A 131 20.55 0.38 -19.68
N GLY A 132 20.66 -0.65 -20.52
CA GLY A 132 21.55 -1.80 -20.32
C GLY A 132 22.99 -1.47 -20.68
#